data_AF-A0AAX3RTF8-F1
#
_entry.id   AF-A0AAX3RTF8-F1
#
_cell.length_a   1.000
_cell.length_b   1.000
_cell.length_c   1.000
_cell.angle_alpha   90.00
_cell.angle_beta   90.00
_cell.angle_gamma   90.00
#
_symmetry.space_group_name_H-M   'P 1'
#
loop_
_entity.id
_entity.type
_entity.pdbx_description
1 polymer ?
#
loop_
_entity_poly.entity_id
_entity_poly.type
_entity_poly.pdbx_seq_one_letter_code
_entity_poly.pdbx_strand_id
1 'polypeptide(L)'
;MFALLVFFGGAIYWMLFSLKNVPKGNLVQSVESPDGSYTLNTYVSENTLSLDAARGELVNEKTLVKRTIYWNYPDSRPAVTWVNHNTVKIGNQTLHLDTDETYDWRKDDHWIREEPPQASVR
;
A
#
# COMPACT_ATOMS: atom_id res chain seq x y z
N MET A 1 -4.77 -4.13 -36.68
CA MET A 1 -3.99 -2.97 -36.18
C MET A 1 -4.63 -2.33 -34.96
N PHE A 2 -5.90 -1.89 -35.01
CA PHE A 2 -6.58 -1.27 -33.86
C PHE A 2 -6.72 -2.18 -32.63
N ALA A 3 -7.09 -3.45 -32.82
CA ALA A 3 -7.17 -4.42 -31.72
C ALA A 3 -5.83 -4.68 -31.02
N LEU A 4 -4.72 -4.62 -31.77
CA LEU A 4 -3.37 -4.73 -31.20
C LEU A 4 -3.04 -3.50 -30.34
N LEU A 5 -3.39 -2.29 -30.80
CA LEU A 5 -3.20 -1.07 -30.01
C LEU A 5 -3.99 -1.07 -28.70
N VAL A 6 -5.25 -1.53 -28.73
CA VAL A 6 -6.07 -1.68 -27.51
C VAL A 6 -5.48 -2.74 -26.58
N PHE A 7 -5.03 -3.88 -27.11
CA PHE A 7 -4.41 -4.94 -26.32
C PHE A 7 -3.10 -4.48 -25.67
N PHE A 8 -2.17 -3.91 -26.45
CA PHE A 8 -0.89 -3.40 -25.92
C PHE A 8 -1.10 -2.23 -24.96
N GLY A 9 -2.03 -1.33 -25.26
CA GLY A 9 -2.39 -0.22 -24.35
C GLY A 9 -2.92 -0.74 -23.01
N GLY A 10 -3.83 -1.72 -23.04
CA GLY A 10 -4.35 -2.36 -21.83
C GLY A 10 -3.27 -3.10 -21.03
N ALA A 11 -2.36 -3.81 -21.71
CA ALA A 11 -1.25 -4.52 -21.06
C ALA A 11 -0.26 -3.55 -20.39
N ILE A 12 0.11 -2.47 -21.07
CA ILE A 12 0.99 -1.42 -20.52
C ILE A 12 0.31 -0.74 -19.33
N TYR A 13 -0.97 -0.38 -19.46
CA TYR A 13 -1.72 0.22 -18.36
C TYR A 13 -1.76 -0.71 -17.14
N TRP A 14 -2.09 -1.98 -17.33
CA TRP A 14 -2.08 -2.96 -16.25
C TRP A 14 -0.70 -3.11 -15.61
N MET A 15 0.36 -3.16 -16.41
CA MET A 15 1.73 -3.29 -15.93
C MET A 15 2.11 -2.11 -15.03
N LEU A 16 1.76 -0.88 -15.42
CA LEU A 16 2.14 0.34 -14.71
C LEU A 16 1.23 0.68 -13.53
N PHE A 17 -0.08 0.43 -13.62
CA PHE A 17 -1.09 0.93 -12.67
C PHE A 17 -1.71 -0.14 -11.76
N SER A 18 -1.17 -1.37 -11.78
CA SER A 18 -1.56 -2.42 -10.82
C SER A 18 -0.83 -2.25 -9.49
N LEU A 19 -1.56 -2.39 -8.37
CA LEU A 19 -0.98 -2.47 -7.02
C LEU A 19 -0.05 -3.66 -6.84
N LYS A 20 -0.16 -4.70 -7.68
CA LYS A 20 0.73 -5.86 -7.64
C LYS A 20 2.15 -5.54 -8.11
N ASN A 21 2.29 -4.45 -8.89
CA ASN A 21 3.53 -4.12 -9.58
C ASN A 21 4.25 -2.90 -8.96
N VAL A 22 3.79 -2.41 -7.81
CA VAL A 22 4.47 -1.31 -7.12
C VAL A 22 5.79 -1.79 -6.50
N PRO A 23 6.83 -0.94 -6.45
CA PRO A 23 8.11 -1.27 -5.81
C PRO A 23 7.92 -1.81 -4.39
N LYS A 24 8.69 -2.84 -4.04
CA LYS A 24 8.65 -3.39 -2.68
C LYS A 24 9.29 -2.42 -1.70
N GLY A 25 10.53 -2.02 -1.92
CA GLY A 25 11.30 -1.22 -0.96
C GLY A 25 11.87 -2.02 0.21
N ASN A 26 12.41 -1.32 1.19
CA ASN A 26 13.00 -1.86 2.41
C ASN A 26 11.95 -1.96 3.53
N LEU A 27 11.96 -3.04 4.32
CA LEU A 27 11.02 -3.20 5.44
C LEU A 27 11.34 -2.18 6.55
N VAL A 28 10.34 -1.40 6.97
CA VAL A 28 10.52 -0.34 7.99
C VAL A 28 9.73 -0.57 9.28
N GLN A 29 8.67 -1.38 9.23
CA GLN A 29 7.90 -1.84 10.40
C GLN A 29 7.00 -3.03 10.02
N SER A 30 6.67 -3.81 11.04
CA SER A 30 5.69 -4.91 11.00
C SER A 30 4.78 -4.75 12.22
N VAL A 31 3.46 -4.75 12.00
CA VAL A 31 2.47 -4.56 13.06
C VAL A 31 1.41 -5.64 12.96
N GLU A 32 1.32 -6.47 14.00
CA GLU A 32 0.31 -7.52 14.12
C GLU A 32 -1.06 -6.93 14.46
N SER A 33 -2.10 -7.52 13.88
CA SER A 33 -3.50 -7.28 14.24
C SER A 33 -3.79 -7.69 15.69
N PRO A 34 -4.80 -7.09 16.35
CA PRO A 34 -5.11 -7.39 17.75
C PRO A 34 -5.39 -8.87 18.06
N ASP A 35 -5.88 -9.63 17.09
CA ASP A 35 -6.18 -11.06 17.22
C ASP A 35 -5.09 -11.97 16.60
N GLY A 36 -4.02 -11.39 16.05
CA GLY A 36 -2.92 -12.11 15.40
C GLY A 36 -3.30 -12.77 14.07
N SER A 37 -4.47 -12.49 13.51
CA SER A 37 -4.91 -13.09 12.24
C SER A 37 -4.17 -12.54 11.02
N TYR A 38 -3.68 -11.31 11.13
CA TYR A 38 -2.92 -10.60 10.12
C TYR A 38 -1.66 -9.92 10.68
N THR A 39 -0.63 -9.83 9.84
CA THR A 39 0.49 -8.91 10.00
C THR A 39 0.50 -7.89 8.87
N LEU A 40 0.59 -6.60 9.21
CA LEU A 40 0.83 -5.54 8.24
C LEU A 40 2.32 -5.18 8.22
N ASN A 41 2.98 -5.54 7.12
CA ASN A 41 4.35 -5.12 6.84
C ASN A 41 4.30 -3.83 6.02
N THR A 42 5.05 -2.81 6.43
CA THR A 42 5.24 -1.64 5.56
C THR A 42 6.69 -1.54 5.10
N TYR A 43 6.82 -1.19 3.84
CA TYR A 43 8.07 -1.08 3.15
C TYR A 43 8.19 0.30 2.51
N VAL A 44 9.41 0.82 2.41
CA VAL A 44 9.68 2.15 1.87
C VAL A 44 10.65 2.03 0.71
N SER A 45 10.25 2.62 -0.41
CA SER A 45 11.06 2.72 -1.62
C SER A 45 11.62 4.13 -1.71
N GLU A 46 12.91 4.25 -1.45
CA GLU A 46 13.61 5.53 -1.44
C GLU A 46 13.73 6.12 -2.84
N ASN A 47 13.66 7.46 -2.94
CA ASN A 47 13.95 8.21 -4.18
C ASN A 47 13.16 7.74 -5.42
N THR A 48 11.90 7.31 -5.26
CA THR A 48 11.11 6.74 -6.37
C THR A 48 10.74 7.78 -7.43
N LEU A 49 10.17 8.92 -7.03
CA LEU A 49 9.73 10.00 -7.93
C LEU A 49 10.17 11.39 -7.44
N SER A 50 11.30 11.46 -6.71
CA SER A 50 11.90 12.60 -5.95
C SER A 50 11.71 12.57 -4.43
N LEU A 51 10.78 11.77 -3.92
CA LEU A 51 10.59 11.50 -2.49
C LEU A 51 10.38 9.99 -2.30
N ASP A 52 10.26 9.59 -1.04
CA ASP A 52 10.02 8.21 -0.66
C ASP A 52 8.56 7.83 -0.87
N ALA A 53 8.32 6.54 -1.12
CA ALA A 53 6.99 5.98 -1.26
C ALA A 53 6.84 4.76 -0.36
N ALA A 54 5.68 4.63 0.27
CA ALA A 54 5.38 3.54 1.18
C ALA A 54 4.40 2.54 0.58
N ARG A 55 4.71 1.26 0.78
CA ARG A 55 3.89 0.12 0.45
C ARG A 55 3.47 -0.61 1.71
N GLY A 56 2.18 -0.87 1.88
CA GLY A 56 1.64 -1.78 2.90
C GLY A 56 1.30 -3.15 2.31
N GLU A 57 1.91 -4.20 2.84
CA GLU A 57 1.66 -5.61 2.51
C GLU A 57 0.99 -6.30 3.71
N LEU A 58 -0.27 -6.70 3.52
CA LEU A 58 -1.01 -7.49 4.49
C LEU A 58 -0.69 -8.97 4.28
N VAL A 59 -0.29 -9.65 5.35
CA VAL A 59 -0.07 -11.09 5.41
C VAL A 59 -1.18 -11.71 6.23
N ASN A 60 -1.88 -12.69 5.69
CA ASN A 60 -2.79 -13.54 6.47
C ASN A 60 -1.98 -14.66 7.13
N GLU A 61 -1.95 -14.71 8.46
CA GLU A 61 -1.08 -15.65 9.19
C GLU A 61 -1.52 -17.11 9.05
N LYS A 62 -2.80 -17.36 8.75
CA LYS A 62 -3.33 -18.71 8.56
C LYS A 62 -3.04 -19.25 7.15
N THR A 63 -3.22 -18.43 6.12
CA THR A 63 -3.10 -18.86 4.72
C THR A 63 -1.76 -18.51 4.09
N LEU A 64 -0.96 -17.66 4.75
CA LEU A 64 0.29 -17.07 4.27
C LEU A 64 0.14 -16.26 2.98
N VAL A 65 -1.09 -15.94 2.58
CA VAL A 65 -1.38 -15.09 1.42
C VAL A 65 -0.95 -13.66 1.73
N LYS A 66 -0.21 -13.07 0.79
CA LYS A 66 0.31 -11.70 0.88
C LYS A 66 -0.38 -10.83 -0.16
N ARG A 67 -0.87 -9.67 0.25
CA ARG A 67 -1.52 -8.70 -0.64
C ARG A 67 -1.07 -7.28 -0.34
N THR A 68 -0.74 -6.53 -1.39
CA THR A 68 -0.53 -5.08 -1.26
C THR A 68 -1.87 -4.40 -1.07
N ILE A 69 -2.05 -3.69 0.05
CA ILE A 69 -3.28 -2.96 0.36
C ILE A 69 -3.09 -1.44 0.42
N TYR A 70 -1.84 -0.97 0.43
CA TYR A 70 -1.53 0.45 0.54
C TYR A 70 -0.36 0.79 -0.36
N TRP A 71 -0.51 1.84 -1.14
CA TRP A 71 0.55 2.47 -1.92
C TRP A 71 0.36 3.98 -1.85
N ASN A 72 1.32 4.68 -1.24
CA ASN A 72 1.29 6.13 -1.10
C ASN A 72 2.64 6.76 -1.42
N TYR A 73 2.58 7.99 -1.90
CA TYR A 73 3.72 8.85 -2.19
C TYR A 73 3.25 10.31 -1.99
N PRO A 74 4.02 11.22 -1.38
CA PRO A 74 5.20 10.93 -0.59
C PRO A 74 4.82 10.24 0.73
N ASP A 75 5.63 9.26 1.14
CA ASP A 75 5.44 8.57 2.41
C ASP A 75 6.72 7.83 2.81
N SER A 76 7.42 8.32 3.84
CA SER A 76 8.75 7.84 4.22
C SER A 76 8.73 6.75 5.30
N ARG A 77 7.66 6.67 6.11
CA ARG A 77 7.43 5.70 7.19
C ARG A 77 6.02 5.85 7.79
N PRO A 78 4.94 5.43 7.12
CA PRO A 78 3.57 5.74 7.54
C PRO A 78 3.27 5.24 8.96
N ALA A 79 2.56 6.03 9.76
CA ALA A 79 2.04 5.57 11.04
C ALA A 79 0.99 4.47 10.81
N VAL A 80 1.12 3.35 11.52
CA VAL A 80 0.18 2.23 11.44
C VAL A 80 -0.50 2.03 12.78
N THR A 81 -1.83 1.92 12.77
CA THR A 81 -2.63 1.61 13.95
C THR A 81 -3.80 0.73 13.59
N TRP A 82 -3.92 -0.41 14.25
CA TRP A 82 -5.12 -1.24 14.16
C TRP A 82 -6.27 -0.61 14.95
N VAL A 83 -7.38 -0.32 14.27
CA VAL A 83 -8.59 0.20 14.91
C VAL A 83 -9.34 -0.93 15.60
N ASN A 84 -9.35 -2.11 14.97
CA ASN A 84 -9.88 -3.37 15.48
C ASN A 84 -9.22 -4.54 14.70
N HIS A 85 -9.77 -5.76 14.76
CA HIS A 85 -9.19 -6.94 14.11
C HIS A 85 -9.26 -6.94 12.57
N ASN A 86 -10.16 -6.17 11.95
CA ASN A 86 -10.38 -6.14 10.51
C ASN A 86 -10.25 -4.73 9.90
N THR A 87 -9.90 -3.73 10.68
CA THR A 87 -9.81 -2.33 10.25
C THR A 87 -8.47 -1.76 10.68
N VAL A 88 -7.71 -1.24 9.72
CA VAL A 88 -6.38 -0.67 9.95
C VAL A 88 -6.30 0.74 9.41
N LYS A 89 -5.63 1.62 10.16
CA LYS A 89 -5.27 2.97 9.72
C LYS A 89 -3.77 3.00 9.35
N ILE A 90 -3.46 3.43 8.14
CA ILE A 90 -2.12 3.59 7.59
C ILE A 90 -1.99 5.03 7.10
N GLY A 91 -1.15 5.83 7.78
CA GLY A 91 -1.09 7.27 7.54
C GLY A 91 -2.48 7.92 7.73
N ASN A 92 -3.01 8.51 6.66
CA ASN A 92 -4.35 9.12 6.66
C ASN A 92 -5.47 8.16 6.27
N GLN A 93 -5.14 6.97 5.78
CA GLN A 93 -6.12 6.07 5.16
C GLN A 93 -6.59 5.02 6.15
N THR A 94 -7.90 4.85 6.26
CA THR A 94 -8.54 3.78 7.02
C THR A 94 -9.08 2.75 6.05
N LEU A 95 -8.64 1.50 6.17
CA LEU A 95 -8.97 0.41 5.26
C LEU A 95 -9.72 -0.71 6.00
N HIS A 96 -10.84 -1.12 5.44
CA HIS A 96 -11.65 -2.25 5.91
C HIS A 96 -11.25 -3.53 5.17
N LEU A 97 -10.75 -4.53 5.91
CA LEU A 97 -10.19 -5.76 5.35
C LEU A 97 -11.24 -6.79 4.95
N ASP A 98 -12.45 -6.67 5.48
CA ASP A 98 -13.63 -7.49 5.19
C ASP A 98 -14.26 -7.16 3.83
N THR A 99 -14.06 -5.93 3.34
CA THR A 99 -14.48 -5.48 2.01
C THR A 99 -13.32 -5.41 1.01
N ASP A 100 -12.15 -5.94 1.38
CA ASP A 100 -10.92 -5.93 0.57
C ASP A 100 -10.50 -4.52 0.09
N GLU A 101 -10.74 -3.49 0.91
CA GLU A 101 -10.33 -2.12 0.56
C GLU A 101 -8.81 -1.98 0.42
N THR A 102 -8.41 -1.21 -0.58
CA THR A 102 -7.02 -0.85 -0.82
C THR A 102 -6.88 0.64 -1.14
N TYR A 103 -5.73 1.19 -0.83
CA TYR A 103 -5.36 2.55 -1.19
C TYR A 103 -4.23 2.57 -2.23
N ASP A 104 -4.42 3.39 -3.26
CA ASP A 104 -3.43 3.67 -4.30
C ASP A 104 -3.53 5.16 -4.62
N TRP A 105 -2.55 5.96 -4.19
CA TRP A 105 -2.56 7.42 -4.37
C TRP A 105 -2.76 7.86 -5.83
N ARG A 106 -2.37 7.01 -6.78
CA ARG A 106 -2.53 7.26 -8.23
C ARG A 106 -3.99 7.31 -8.69
N LYS A 107 -4.91 6.86 -7.84
CA LYS A 107 -6.36 6.76 -8.08
C LYS A 107 -7.17 7.66 -7.16
N ASP A 108 -6.50 8.47 -6.34
CA ASP A 108 -7.14 9.36 -5.37
C ASP A 108 -7.11 10.80 -5.88
N ASP A 109 -8.26 11.29 -6.37
CA ASP A 109 -8.40 12.66 -6.88
C ASP A 109 -8.27 13.74 -5.79
N HIS A 110 -8.34 13.34 -4.51
CA HIS A 110 -8.19 14.23 -3.36
C HIS A 110 -6.79 14.09 -2.72
N TRP A 111 -5.90 13.34 -3.34
CA TRP A 111 -4.53 13.20 -2.88
C TRP A 111 -3.81 14.55 -2.90
N ILE A 112 -3.16 14.86 -1.80
CA ILE A 112 -2.28 16.01 -1.66
C ILE A 112 -0.84 15.53 -1.47
N ARG A 113 0.11 16.27 -2.02
CA ARG A 113 1.54 15.93 -1.95
C ARG A 113 2.13 16.33 -0.60
N GLU A 114 1.61 15.76 0.47
CA GLU A 114 2.07 15.94 1.84
C GLU A 114 2.32 14.57 2.49
N GLU A 115 3.33 14.49 3.35
CA GLU A 115 3.53 13.25 4.11
C GLU A 115 2.37 13.05 5.09
N PRO A 116 1.74 11.86 5.11
CA PRO A 116 0.75 11.54 6.13
C PRO A 116 1.43 11.42 7.51
N PRO A 117 0.68 11.22 8.60
CA PRO A 117 1.28 10.90 9.90
C PRO A 117 2.31 9.78 9.78
N GLN A 118 3.52 10.04 10.26
CA GLN A 118 4.67 9.14 10.19
C GLN A 118 4.88 8.42 11.53
N ALA A 119 5.39 7.19 11.51
CA ALA A 119 5.75 6.46 12.71
C ALA A 119 7.01 7.04 13.35
N SER A 120 7.00 7.24 14.68
CA SER A 120 8.17 7.73 15.42
C SER A 120 9.38 6.84 15.20
N VAL A 121 10.51 7.43 14.79
CA VAL A 121 11.79 6.71 14.73
C VAL A 121 12.10 6.22 16.15
N ARG A 122 12.19 4.90 16.33
CA ARG A 122 12.60 4.28 17.59
C ARG A 122 14.11 4.12 17.59
#